data_AF-A0A6L3N784-F1
#
_entry.id   AF-A0A6L3N784-F1
#
_cell.length_a   1.000
_cell.length_b   1.000
_cell.length_c   1.000
_cell.angle_alpha   90.00
_cell.angle_beta   90.00
_cell.angle_gamma   90.00
#
_symmetry.space_group_name_H-M   'P 1'
#
loop_
_entity.id
_entity.type
_entity.pdbx_description
1 polymer ?
#
loop_
_entity_poly.entity_id
_entity_poly.type
_entity_poly.pdbx_seq_one_letter_code
_entity_poly.pdbx_strand_id
1 'polypeptide(L)'
;MNAPLDDPQSDGSALDDDAAPFDRGRLVSDLDAGLAFFSPVSVQGRVNHAVGQILNATGIRARLGEICELRTPNQPTLLAEVVGFSRQTTLLTPLGDVAGLSPETTVVPSGREHVFPVGEALFGRVLDGLGRPLDDRGPVTGAAWVSTQQDPPNPLARKMIDTPFPTGVRVIDGLMTLGVGQRVGIFAPSGVGKSTLLGMIARGAQADVNVIALVGERGREVREFIEHSLSPEVRARSIVVVSTSDRPAMERVKSALVATAIAEHFRDAGKRVLLLVDSLTRFARAQREVGLASGEPPTRRSFPPSTFAVLPRLLER
;
A
#
# COMPACT_ATOMS: atom_id res chain seq x y z
N MET A 1 38.53 -68.43 -12.25
CA MET A 1 38.63 -66.98 -12.00
C MET A 1 37.22 -66.44 -11.89
N ASN A 2 37.00 -65.68 -10.82
CA ASN A 2 35.73 -65.39 -10.16
C ASN A 2 34.73 -64.56 -10.96
N ALA A 3 33.46 -64.78 -10.58
CA ALA A 3 32.26 -64.03 -10.93
C ALA A 3 32.34 -62.53 -10.60
N PRO A 4 31.55 -61.67 -11.27
CA PRO A 4 31.39 -60.27 -10.89
C PRO A 4 30.32 -60.10 -9.81
N LEU A 5 30.56 -59.12 -8.94
CA LEU A 5 29.77 -58.69 -7.79
C LEU A 5 28.62 -57.77 -8.22
N ASP A 6 27.47 -57.92 -7.54
CA ASP A 6 26.34 -56.99 -7.49
C ASP A 6 26.71 -55.67 -6.79
N ASP A 7 26.06 -54.58 -7.20
CA ASP A 7 25.64 -53.47 -6.33
C ASP A 7 24.51 -52.64 -7.01
N PRO A 8 23.70 -51.84 -6.29
CA PRO A 8 22.28 -52.09 -6.14
C PRO A 8 21.38 -50.96 -6.67
N GLN A 9 20.08 -51.23 -6.65
CA GLN A 9 18.99 -50.31 -6.99
C GLN A 9 19.08 -48.97 -6.23
N SER A 10 18.86 -47.87 -6.95
CA SER A 10 18.41 -46.60 -6.38
C SER A 10 17.04 -46.24 -6.93
N ASP A 11 16.09 -46.11 -6.00
CA ASP A 11 14.73 -45.60 -6.20
C ASP A 11 14.75 -44.21 -6.85
N GLY A 12 14.23 -44.12 -8.08
CA GLY A 12 13.86 -42.86 -8.71
C GLY A 12 12.48 -42.44 -8.21
N SER A 13 12.44 -41.70 -7.10
CA SER A 13 11.20 -41.09 -6.60
C SER A 13 10.65 -40.11 -7.65
N ALA A 14 9.40 -40.34 -8.04
CA ALA A 14 8.59 -39.43 -8.83
C ALA A 14 8.55 -38.05 -8.15
N LEU A 15 9.17 -37.07 -8.79
CA LEU A 15 8.95 -35.66 -8.51
C LEU A 15 7.82 -35.21 -9.42
N ASP A 16 6.71 -34.81 -8.81
CA ASP A 16 5.53 -34.23 -9.45
C ASP A 16 5.92 -33.05 -10.35
N ASP A 17 5.76 -33.25 -11.65
CA ASP A 17 6.03 -32.29 -12.72
C ASP A 17 4.76 -31.48 -13.00
N ASP A 18 4.24 -30.78 -11.98
CA ASP A 18 3.00 -29.99 -12.05
C ASP A 18 3.29 -28.49 -12.31
N ALA A 19 4.33 -28.21 -13.10
CA ALA A 19 4.57 -26.89 -13.67
C ALA A 19 3.79 -26.78 -14.98
N ALA A 20 2.83 -25.84 -15.04
CA ALA A 20 2.11 -25.55 -16.28
C ALA A 20 3.09 -25.40 -17.46
N PRO A 21 2.85 -26.07 -18.61
CA PRO A 21 3.81 -26.11 -19.70
C PRO A 21 4.08 -24.68 -20.19
N PHE A 22 5.36 -24.35 -20.35
CA PHE A 22 5.81 -23.04 -20.82
C PHE A 22 5.24 -22.75 -22.21
N ASP A 23 4.23 -21.88 -22.26
CA ASP A 23 3.55 -21.49 -23.49
C ASP A 23 4.34 -20.40 -24.23
N ARG A 24 5.17 -20.83 -25.19
CA ARG A 24 5.91 -19.94 -26.08
C ARG A 24 5.01 -19.01 -26.89
N GLY A 25 3.82 -19.47 -27.29
CA GLY A 25 2.89 -18.68 -28.09
C GLY A 25 2.37 -17.48 -27.29
N ARG A 26 1.98 -17.73 -26.04
CA ARG A 26 1.58 -16.68 -25.11
C ARG A 26 2.71 -15.73 -24.75
N LEU A 27 3.93 -16.23 -24.50
CA LEU A 27 5.07 -15.36 -24.22
C LEU A 27 5.39 -14.43 -25.40
N VAL A 28 5.38 -14.95 -26.63
CA VAL A 28 5.61 -14.13 -27.83
C VAL A 28 4.50 -13.09 -28.01
N SER A 29 3.22 -13.46 -27.82
CA SER A 29 2.13 -12.49 -27.91
C SER A 29 2.22 -11.41 -26.83
N ASP A 30 2.60 -11.78 -25.60
CA ASP A 30 2.77 -10.85 -24.48
C ASP A 30 3.96 -9.91 -24.73
N LEU A 31 5.06 -10.42 -25.31
CA LEU A 31 6.22 -9.62 -25.71
C LEU A 31 5.92 -8.68 -26.88
N ASP A 32 5.22 -9.15 -27.93
CA ASP A 32 4.82 -8.31 -29.07
C ASP A 32 3.87 -7.20 -28.62
N ALA A 33 2.90 -7.53 -27.75
CA ALA A 33 2.03 -6.53 -27.14
C ALA A 33 2.84 -5.53 -26.29
N GLY A 34 3.84 -6.00 -25.54
CA GLY A 34 4.74 -5.14 -24.77
C GLY A 34 5.61 -4.22 -25.64
N LEU A 35 6.13 -4.74 -26.76
CA LEU A 35 6.95 -4.00 -27.70
C LEU A 35 6.16 -2.98 -28.51
N ALA A 36 4.87 -3.22 -28.78
CA ALA A 36 4.00 -2.27 -29.47
C ALA A 36 3.87 -0.91 -28.74
N PHE A 37 4.08 -0.89 -27.42
CA PHE A 37 4.09 0.33 -26.60
C PHE A 37 5.49 0.74 -26.15
N PHE A 38 6.54 0.05 -26.59
CA PHE A 38 7.92 0.34 -26.22
C PHE A 38 8.45 1.55 -27.00
N SER A 39 8.82 2.62 -26.28
CA SER A 39 9.51 3.77 -26.87
C SER A 39 11.02 3.58 -26.74
N PRO A 40 11.78 3.48 -27.86
CA PRO A 40 13.24 3.35 -27.82
C PRO A 40 13.95 4.62 -27.32
N VAL A 41 13.21 5.74 -27.23
CA VAL A 41 13.69 7.00 -26.67
C VAL A 41 13.11 7.17 -25.27
N SER A 42 13.98 7.32 -24.27
CA SER A 42 13.57 7.69 -22.92
C SER A 42 13.61 9.21 -22.76
N VAL A 43 12.46 9.81 -22.44
CA VAL A 43 12.35 11.24 -22.14
C VAL A 43 12.69 11.42 -20.67
N GLN A 44 13.75 12.18 -20.38
CA GLN A 44 14.13 12.53 -19.02
C GLN A 44 13.98 14.04 -18.82
N GLY A 45 13.42 14.39 -17.68
CA GLY A 45 13.28 15.76 -17.22
C GLY A 45 14.33 16.11 -16.19
N ARG A 46 14.22 17.31 -15.66
CA ARG A 46 15.02 17.78 -14.53
C ARG A 46 14.18 18.50 -13.51
N VAL A 47 14.57 18.33 -12.25
CA VAL A 47 14.08 19.18 -11.17
C VAL A 47 14.63 20.58 -11.40
N ASN A 48 13.76 21.57 -11.55
CA ASN A 48 14.17 22.96 -11.72
C ASN A 48 13.89 23.84 -10.51
N HIS A 49 13.02 23.37 -9.61
CA HIS A 49 12.62 24.11 -8.41
C HIS A 49 12.05 23.15 -7.36
N ALA A 50 12.36 23.39 -6.10
CA ALA A 50 11.89 22.59 -4.96
C ALA A 50 11.49 23.54 -3.82
N VAL A 51 10.25 23.42 -3.35
CA VAL A 51 9.75 24.18 -2.19
C VAL A 51 9.00 23.23 -1.27
N GLY A 52 9.55 23.03 -0.07
CA GLY A 52 9.01 22.07 0.89
C GLY A 52 8.99 20.66 0.31
N GLN A 53 7.80 20.08 0.21
CA GLN A 53 7.57 18.70 -0.27
C GLN A 53 7.11 18.65 -1.74
N ILE A 54 7.16 19.77 -2.47
CA ILE A 54 6.78 19.83 -3.88
C ILE A 54 7.99 20.16 -4.73
N LEU A 55 8.20 19.33 -5.74
CA LEU A 55 9.21 19.52 -6.75
C LEU A 55 8.54 19.89 -8.06
N ASN A 56 9.17 20.81 -8.77
CA ASN A 56 8.81 21.17 -10.12
C ASN A 56 9.81 20.51 -11.07
N ALA A 57 9.28 19.77 -12.03
CA ALA A 57 10.05 19.14 -13.09
C ALA A 57 9.65 19.71 -14.45
N THR A 58 10.62 19.81 -15.35
CA THR A 58 10.41 20.21 -16.75
C THR A 58 11.03 19.18 -17.68
N GLY A 59 10.59 19.16 -18.94
CA GLY A 59 11.10 18.23 -19.96
C GLY A 59 10.45 16.85 -19.94
N ILE A 60 9.41 16.64 -19.12
CA ILE A 60 8.63 15.40 -19.08
C ILE A 60 7.15 15.66 -19.33
N ARG A 61 6.44 14.63 -19.80
CA ARG A 61 4.99 14.58 -19.86
C ARG A 61 4.54 13.33 -19.11
N ALA A 62 4.09 13.51 -17.88
CA ALA A 62 3.64 12.44 -17.00
C ALA A 62 2.19 12.66 -16.57
N ARG A 63 1.45 11.58 -16.31
CA ARG A 63 0.02 11.64 -15.92
C ARG A 63 -0.11 11.84 -14.41
N LEU A 64 -1.24 12.36 -13.95
CA LEU A 64 -1.56 12.41 -12.52
C LEU A 64 -1.52 10.99 -11.93
N GLY A 65 -0.90 10.84 -10.75
CA GLY A 65 -0.71 9.55 -10.09
C GLY A 65 0.42 8.68 -10.66
N GLU A 66 1.07 9.12 -11.74
CA GLU A 66 2.21 8.42 -12.31
C GLU A 66 3.42 8.54 -11.38
N ILE A 67 4.16 7.45 -11.22
CA ILE A 67 5.40 7.41 -10.46
C ILE A 67 6.55 7.85 -11.36
N CYS A 68 7.40 8.72 -10.83
CA CYS A 68 8.66 9.12 -11.42
C CYS A 68 9.82 8.70 -10.52
N GLU A 69 10.92 8.32 -11.14
CA GLU A 69 12.20 8.12 -10.48
C GLU A 69 12.98 9.44 -10.49
N LEU A 70 13.42 9.86 -9.31
CA LEU A 70 14.34 10.96 -9.10
C LEU A 70 15.73 10.39 -8.94
N ARG A 71 16.59 10.68 -9.92
CA ARG A 71 17.96 10.16 -9.96
C ARG A 71 18.93 11.33 -9.78
N THR A 72 19.57 11.37 -8.62
CA THR A 72 20.63 12.32 -8.29
C THR A 72 21.98 11.58 -8.33
N PRO A 73 23.04 12.19 -8.89
CA PRO A 73 24.37 11.59 -8.88
C PRO A 73 24.81 11.17 -7.46
N ASN A 74 25.36 9.95 -7.35
CA ASN A 74 25.88 9.37 -6.09
C ASN A 74 24.85 9.22 -4.95
N GLN A 75 23.56 9.18 -5.26
CA GLN A 75 22.49 8.97 -4.28
C GLN A 75 21.56 7.82 -4.71
N PRO A 76 20.88 7.16 -3.76
CA PRO A 76 19.85 6.19 -4.10
C PRO A 76 18.73 6.84 -4.91
N THR A 77 18.09 6.05 -5.77
CA THR A 77 16.92 6.52 -6.53
C THR A 77 15.76 6.75 -5.57
N LEU A 78 15.19 7.96 -5.62
CA LEU A 78 14.02 8.34 -4.84
C LEU A 78 12.79 8.29 -5.74
N LEU A 79 11.67 7.75 -5.25
CA LEU A 79 10.41 7.79 -5.99
C LEU A 79 9.67 9.10 -5.70
N ALA A 80 8.94 9.60 -6.69
CA ALA A 80 7.99 10.69 -6.54
C ALA A 80 6.71 10.41 -7.32
N GLU A 81 5.61 10.99 -6.90
CA GLU A 81 4.33 10.89 -7.59
C GLU A 81 3.92 12.22 -8.19
N VAL A 82 3.37 12.17 -9.41
CA VAL A 82 2.82 13.34 -10.08
C VAL A 82 1.49 13.74 -9.43
N VAL A 83 1.48 14.89 -8.76
CA VAL A 83 0.29 15.43 -8.09
C VAL A 83 -0.40 16.54 -8.88
N GLY A 84 0.28 17.06 -9.91
CA GLY A 84 -0.25 18.17 -10.70
C GLY A 84 0.63 18.47 -11.91
N PHE A 85 0.13 19.34 -12.77
CA PHE A 85 0.92 19.97 -13.81
C PHE A 85 0.35 21.34 -14.12
N SER A 86 1.21 22.25 -14.53
CA SER A 86 0.83 23.60 -14.98
C SER A 86 1.74 24.01 -16.13
N ARG A 87 1.13 24.30 -17.28
CA ARG A 87 1.82 24.64 -18.53
C ARG A 87 2.85 23.58 -18.93
N GLN A 88 4.14 23.86 -18.72
CA GLN A 88 5.26 22.96 -19.05
C GLN A 88 5.94 22.38 -17.81
N THR A 89 5.36 22.59 -16.63
CA THR A 89 5.89 22.13 -15.35
C THR A 89 5.03 21.00 -14.80
N THR A 90 5.66 19.89 -14.44
CA THR A 90 5.05 18.79 -13.69
C THR A 90 5.34 19.00 -12.20
N LEU A 91 4.31 18.88 -11.36
CA LEU A 91 4.41 18.94 -9.90
C LEU A 91 4.53 17.52 -9.35
N LEU A 92 5.58 17.29 -8.57
CA LEU A 92 5.90 15.99 -8.00
C LEU A 92 5.94 16.08 -6.48
N THR A 93 5.43 15.07 -5.79
CA THR A 93 5.64 14.89 -4.35
C THR A 93 6.54 13.68 -4.12
N PRO A 94 7.69 13.86 -3.43
CA PRO A 94 8.57 12.75 -3.09
C PRO A 94 7.93 11.73 -2.16
N LEU A 95 8.28 10.46 -2.37
CA LEU A 95 7.85 9.30 -1.58
C LEU A 95 9.01 8.83 -0.68
N GLY A 96 9.68 9.77 -0.03
CA GLY A 96 10.84 9.53 0.83
C GLY A 96 11.57 10.82 1.19
N ASP A 97 12.75 10.68 1.79
CA ASP A 97 13.58 11.83 2.18
C ASP A 97 14.08 12.59 0.94
N VAL A 98 13.97 13.92 0.99
CA VAL A 98 14.36 14.85 -0.06
C VAL A 98 15.79 15.37 0.10
N ALA A 99 16.48 14.97 1.18
CA ALA A 99 17.87 15.32 1.42
C ALA A 99 18.73 14.93 0.22
N GLY A 100 19.47 15.90 -0.30
CA GLY A 100 20.39 15.70 -1.42
C GLY A 100 19.80 15.94 -2.82
N LEU A 101 18.49 16.20 -2.95
CA LEU A 101 17.92 16.65 -4.22
C LEU A 101 18.51 17.99 -4.66
N SER A 102 18.79 18.13 -5.96
CA SER A 102 19.42 19.31 -6.54
C SER A 102 18.89 19.59 -7.95
N PRO A 103 19.25 20.74 -8.56
CA PRO A 103 18.94 20.98 -9.97
C PRO A 103 19.58 19.97 -10.95
N GLU A 104 20.54 19.17 -10.50
CA GLU A 104 21.12 18.09 -11.30
C GLU A 104 20.27 16.82 -11.29
N THR A 105 19.32 16.71 -10.36
CA THR A 105 18.39 15.57 -10.26
C THR A 105 17.59 15.43 -11.55
N THR A 106 17.75 14.28 -12.19
CA THR A 106 16.96 13.89 -13.36
C THR A 106 15.66 13.22 -12.94
N VAL A 107 14.61 13.45 -13.72
CA VAL A 107 13.27 12.89 -13.48
C VAL A 107 12.93 11.95 -14.61
N VAL A 108 12.68 10.68 -14.28
CA VAL A 108 12.35 9.64 -15.25
C VAL A 108 10.92 9.16 -15.00
N PRO A 109 9.95 9.45 -15.88
CA PRO A 109 8.60 8.93 -15.76
C PRO A 109 8.60 7.41 -15.93
N SER A 110 7.95 6.68 -15.01
CA SER A 110 7.88 5.22 -15.10
C SER A 110 6.78 4.73 -16.04
N GLY A 111 5.84 5.59 -16.44
CA GLY A 111 4.65 5.19 -17.19
C GLY A 111 3.65 4.38 -16.36
N ARG A 112 3.87 4.22 -15.05
CA ARG A 112 3.10 3.36 -14.16
C ARG A 112 2.64 4.11 -12.92
N GLU A 113 1.51 3.68 -12.38
CA GLU A 113 1.05 4.10 -11.06
C GLU A 113 1.83 3.36 -9.96
N HIS A 114 1.61 3.75 -8.71
CA HIS A 114 2.22 3.04 -7.58
C HIS A 114 1.67 1.62 -7.42
N VAL A 115 2.51 0.65 -7.75
CA VAL A 115 2.28 -0.78 -7.55
C VAL A 115 3.24 -1.34 -6.48
N PHE A 116 2.78 -2.37 -5.77
CA PHE A 116 3.56 -3.06 -4.73
C PHE A 116 3.17 -4.54 -4.65
N PRO A 117 4.04 -5.42 -4.12
CA PRO A 117 3.77 -6.84 -4.01
C PRO A 117 2.75 -7.16 -2.90
N VAL A 118 1.75 -7.98 -3.21
CA VAL A 118 0.70 -8.46 -2.30
C VAL A 118 0.47 -9.97 -2.47
N GLY A 119 0.37 -10.65 -1.34
CA GLY A 119 0.09 -12.08 -1.25
C GLY A 119 0.26 -12.59 0.17
N GLU A 120 0.15 -13.90 0.35
CA GLU A 120 0.24 -14.54 1.68
C GLU A 120 1.60 -14.32 2.36
N ALA A 121 2.67 -14.07 1.60
CA ALA A 121 3.98 -13.71 2.14
C ALA A 121 4.00 -12.41 2.98
N LEU A 122 2.90 -11.63 2.96
CA LEU A 122 2.71 -10.46 3.82
C LEU A 122 2.25 -10.80 5.25
N PHE A 123 1.76 -12.01 5.52
CA PHE A 123 1.29 -12.38 6.86
C PHE A 123 2.41 -12.25 7.90
N GLY A 124 2.11 -11.51 8.99
CA GLY A 124 3.07 -11.22 10.05
C GLY A 124 4.16 -10.23 9.68
N ARG A 125 4.06 -9.58 8.51
CA ARG A 125 5.00 -8.54 8.07
C ARG A 125 4.54 -7.15 8.50
N VAL A 126 5.51 -6.27 8.68
CA VAL A 126 5.30 -4.83 8.84
C VAL A 126 5.83 -4.14 7.59
N LEU A 127 5.01 -3.30 6.96
CA LEU A 127 5.29 -2.58 5.73
C LEU A 127 5.33 -1.07 5.98
N ASP A 128 6.07 -0.34 5.17
CA ASP A 128 6.00 1.12 5.09
C ASP A 128 4.78 1.58 4.29
N GLY A 129 4.58 2.91 4.19
CA GLY A 129 3.47 3.46 3.45
C GLY A 129 3.49 3.21 1.94
N LEU A 130 4.56 2.62 1.39
CA LEU A 130 4.72 2.26 -0.02
C LEU A 130 4.67 0.74 -0.25
N GLY A 131 4.32 -0.04 0.78
CA GLY A 131 4.25 -1.50 0.70
C GLY A 131 5.60 -2.21 0.74
N ARG A 132 6.67 -1.53 1.17
CA ARG A 132 8.01 -2.12 1.33
C ARG A 132 8.18 -2.65 2.76
N PRO A 133 8.82 -3.80 2.99
CA PRO A 133 9.02 -4.31 4.35
C PRO A 133 9.88 -3.41 5.25
N LEU A 134 9.46 -3.26 6.51
CA LEU A 134 10.16 -2.54 7.59
C LEU A 134 10.72 -3.45 8.69
N ASP A 135 10.58 -4.77 8.54
CA ASP A 135 10.82 -5.76 9.60
C ASP A 135 12.13 -6.53 9.46
N ASP A 136 13.04 -6.09 8.59
CA ASP A 136 14.35 -6.70 8.32
C ASP A 136 14.30 -8.17 7.82
N ARG A 137 13.12 -8.67 7.42
CA ARG A 137 12.93 -10.05 6.93
C ARG A 137 13.13 -10.20 5.41
N GLY A 138 13.73 -9.21 4.76
CA GLY A 138 13.99 -9.20 3.31
C GLY A 138 12.75 -8.91 2.44
N PRO A 139 12.90 -8.89 1.12
CA PRO A 139 11.83 -8.54 0.19
C PRO A 139 10.73 -9.61 0.13
N VAL A 140 9.53 -9.20 -0.29
CA VAL A 140 8.41 -10.10 -0.55
C VAL A 140 8.58 -10.67 -1.97
N THR A 141 8.68 -12.00 -2.09
CA THR A 141 8.86 -12.70 -3.36
C THR A 141 7.62 -13.54 -3.70
N GLY A 142 7.45 -13.88 -4.98
CA GLY A 142 6.35 -14.75 -5.45
C GLY A 142 4.95 -14.14 -5.29
N ALA A 143 4.84 -12.82 -5.16
CA ALA A 143 3.59 -12.10 -4.91
C ALA A 143 3.05 -11.44 -6.19
N ALA A 144 1.72 -11.29 -6.24
CA ALA A 144 1.07 -10.48 -7.27
C ALA A 144 1.38 -9.00 -7.04
N TRP A 145 1.43 -8.20 -8.11
CA TRP A 145 1.61 -6.75 -8.00
C TRP A 145 0.26 -6.07 -8.14
N VAL A 146 -0.10 -5.24 -7.17
CA VAL A 146 -1.39 -4.52 -7.16
C VAL A 146 -1.15 -3.01 -7.16
N SER A 147 -2.02 -2.26 -7.86
CA SER A 147 -2.03 -0.80 -7.79
C SER A 147 -2.72 -0.32 -6.53
N THR A 148 -2.23 0.76 -5.95
CA THR A 148 -2.94 1.50 -4.89
C THR A 148 -4.15 2.27 -5.42
N GLN A 149 -4.24 2.51 -6.72
CA GLN A 149 -5.36 3.15 -7.39
C GLN A 149 -6.32 2.08 -7.89
N GLN A 150 -7.30 1.74 -7.06
CA GLN A 150 -8.41 0.86 -7.44
C GLN A 150 -9.71 1.66 -7.35
N ASP A 151 -10.64 1.36 -8.25
CA ASP A 151 -11.99 1.89 -8.18
C ASP A 151 -12.84 1.08 -7.19
N PRO A 152 -13.75 1.75 -6.46
CA PRO A 152 -14.65 1.06 -5.54
C PRO A 152 -15.53 0.05 -6.30
N PRO A 153 -15.91 -1.08 -5.67
CA PRO A 153 -16.81 -2.05 -6.30
C PRO A 153 -18.12 -1.41 -6.72
N ASN A 154 -18.67 -1.84 -7.86
CA ASN A 154 -19.96 -1.39 -8.38
C ASN A 154 -21.03 -1.48 -7.25
N PRO A 155 -21.70 -0.37 -6.90
CA PRO A 155 -22.69 -0.36 -5.82
C PRO A 155 -23.80 -1.40 -5.97
N LEU A 156 -24.21 -1.70 -7.20
CA LEU A 156 -25.28 -2.67 -7.48
C LEU A 156 -24.81 -4.14 -7.40
N ALA A 157 -23.50 -4.37 -7.42
CA ALA A 157 -22.91 -5.69 -7.22
C ALA A 157 -22.64 -6.00 -5.73
N ARG A 158 -22.84 -5.01 -4.83
CA ARG A 158 -22.57 -5.19 -3.40
C ARG A 158 -23.65 -6.04 -2.75
N LYS A 159 -23.21 -6.97 -1.91
CA LYS A 159 -24.11 -7.75 -1.06
C LYS A 159 -24.68 -6.85 0.05
N MET A 160 -25.94 -7.07 0.38
CA MET A 160 -26.51 -6.48 1.60
C MET A 160 -25.79 -7.03 2.84
N ILE A 161 -25.73 -6.23 3.89
CA ILE A 161 -25.11 -6.63 5.16
C ILE A 161 -26.18 -7.37 5.96
N ASP A 162 -26.14 -8.70 5.94
CA ASP A 162 -27.09 -9.59 6.63
C ASP A 162 -26.43 -10.55 7.62
N THR A 163 -25.10 -10.61 7.63
CA THR A 163 -24.32 -11.56 8.42
C THR A 163 -23.61 -10.82 9.56
N PRO A 164 -23.86 -11.17 10.83
CA PRO A 164 -23.16 -10.57 11.97
C PRO A 164 -21.64 -10.79 11.90
N PHE A 165 -20.89 -9.80 12.38
CA PHE A 165 -19.43 -9.84 12.50
C PHE A 165 -19.05 -9.71 13.98
N PRO A 166 -18.82 -10.84 14.68
CA PRO A 166 -18.39 -10.82 16.08
C PRO A 166 -17.02 -10.15 16.22
N THR A 167 -16.95 -9.12 17.05
CA THR A 167 -15.73 -8.35 17.34
C THR A 167 -14.97 -8.87 18.56
N GLY A 168 -15.65 -9.64 19.43
CA GLY A 168 -15.12 -10.07 20.73
C GLY A 168 -15.22 -8.99 21.80
N VAL A 169 -15.81 -7.83 21.49
CA VAL A 169 -16.06 -6.74 22.43
C VAL A 169 -17.53 -6.74 22.81
N ARG A 170 -17.85 -7.22 24.02
CA ARG A 170 -19.24 -7.45 24.48
C ARG A 170 -20.22 -6.30 24.24
N VAL A 171 -19.78 -5.05 24.47
CA VAL A 171 -20.65 -3.88 24.28
C VAL A 171 -20.95 -3.62 22.81
N ILE A 172 -19.99 -3.90 21.92
CA ILE A 172 -20.20 -3.81 20.48
C ILE A 172 -21.09 -4.97 20.03
N ASP A 173 -20.71 -6.21 20.36
CA ASP A 173 -21.44 -7.39 19.88
C ASP A 173 -22.88 -7.44 20.39
N GLY A 174 -23.13 -6.97 21.62
CA GLY A 174 -24.45 -7.01 22.26
C GLY A 174 -25.35 -5.79 22.01
N LEU A 175 -24.79 -4.58 21.91
CA LEU A 175 -25.59 -3.34 21.79
C LEU A 175 -25.44 -2.63 20.45
N MET A 176 -24.35 -2.89 19.72
CA MET A 176 -24.02 -2.23 18.45
C MET A 176 -23.45 -3.25 17.46
N THR A 177 -24.17 -4.36 17.27
CA THR A 177 -23.68 -5.51 16.49
C THR A 177 -23.25 -5.07 15.10
N LEU A 178 -22.03 -5.44 14.73
CA LEU A 178 -21.49 -5.15 13.40
C LEU A 178 -21.87 -6.26 12.42
N GLY A 179 -21.88 -5.95 11.12
CA GLY A 179 -22.06 -6.93 10.05
C GLY A 179 -20.87 -7.03 9.11
N VAL A 180 -20.74 -8.17 8.42
CA VAL A 180 -19.68 -8.41 7.43
C VAL A 180 -19.85 -7.43 6.27
N GLY A 181 -18.79 -6.67 5.94
CA GLY A 181 -18.82 -5.61 4.93
C GLY A 181 -19.29 -4.25 5.44
N GLN A 182 -19.63 -4.13 6.74
CA GLN A 182 -19.97 -2.85 7.34
C GLN A 182 -18.73 -1.98 7.55
N ARG A 183 -18.89 -0.68 7.33
CA ARG A 183 -17.86 0.35 7.57
C ARG A 183 -18.29 1.18 8.77
N VAL A 184 -17.42 1.28 9.77
CA VAL A 184 -17.75 1.88 11.06
C VAL A 184 -16.65 2.86 11.47
N GLY A 185 -17.05 4.05 11.88
CA GLY A 185 -16.14 5.04 12.47
C GLY A 185 -16.03 4.86 13.98
N ILE A 186 -14.79 4.86 14.49
CA ILE A 186 -14.51 4.98 15.94
C ILE A 186 -14.07 6.41 16.21
N PHE A 187 -14.95 7.20 16.83
CA PHE A 187 -14.65 8.58 17.18
C PHE A 187 -14.18 8.67 18.63
N ALA A 188 -12.88 8.94 18.80
CA ALA A 188 -12.24 8.95 20.11
C ALA A 188 -11.22 10.09 20.22
N PRO A 189 -11.26 10.89 21.29
CA PRO A 189 -10.17 11.79 21.66
C PRO A 189 -8.86 11.04 21.96
N SER A 190 -7.77 11.77 22.12
CA SER A 190 -6.51 11.17 22.58
C SER A 190 -6.65 10.66 24.02
N GLY A 191 -6.06 9.50 24.31
CA GLY A 191 -5.94 8.97 25.69
C GLY A 191 -7.17 8.25 26.25
N VAL A 192 -8.27 8.12 25.50
CA VAL A 192 -9.52 7.49 25.99
C VAL A 192 -9.58 5.96 25.80
N GLY A 193 -8.48 5.33 25.38
CA GLY A 193 -8.43 3.88 25.13
C GLY A 193 -8.72 3.43 23.69
N LYS A 194 -8.62 4.33 22.69
CA LYS A 194 -8.76 3.99 21.25
C LYS A 194 -7.86 2.80 20.85
N SER A 195 -6.56 2.89 21.13
CA SER A 195 -5.60 1.86 20.73
C SER A 195 -5.87 0.52 21.44
N THR A 196 -6.30 0.58 22.70
CA THR A 196 -6.73 -0.61 23.46
C THR A 196 -7.94 -1.26 22.81
N LEU A 197 -8.96 -0.48 22.44
CA LEU A 197 -10.16 -0.97 21.76
C LEU A 197 -9.81 -1.59 20.40
N LEU A 198 -8.98 -0.93 19.60
CA LEU A 198 -8.51 -1.47 18.31
C LEU A 198 -7.77 -2.81 18.50
N GLY A 199 -6.91 -2.91 19.51
CA GLY A 199 -6.25 -4.17 19.87
C GLY A 199 -7.25 -5.26 20.30
N MET A 200 -8.26 -4.91 21.09
CA MET A 200 -9.32 -5.86 21.48
C MET A 200 -10.08 -6.39 20.26
N ILE A 201 -10.46 -5.51 19.34
CA ILE A 201 -11.14 -5.89 18.08
C ILE A 201 -10.21 -6.75 17.23
N ALA A 202 -8.95 -6.36 17.02
CA ALA A 202 -7.99 -7.13 16.21
C ALA A 202 -7.77 -8.55 16.75
N ARG A 203 -7.79 -8.72 18.09
CA ARG A 203 -7.67 -10.04 18.73
C ARG A 203 -8.96 -10.85 18.68
N GLY A 204 -10.10 -10.22 19.00
CA GLY A 204 -11.38 -10.90 19.17
C GLY A 204 -12.17 -11.13 17.87
N ALA A 205 -11.89 -10.35 16.83
CA ALA A 205 -12.66 -10.39 15.59
C ALA A 205 -12.48 -11.72 14.84
N GLN A 206 -13.60 -12.23 14.33
CA GLN A 206 -13.64 -13.42 13.48
C GLN A 206 -13.40 -13.06 12.01
N ALA A 207 -12.19 -12.59 11.72
CA ALA A 207 -11.70 -12.36 10.37
C ALA A 207 -10.62 -13.38 9.99
N ASP A 208 -10.56 -13.69 8.70
CA ASP A 208 -9.55 -14.59 8.14
C ASP A 208 -8.22 -13.83 7.97
N VAL A 209 -8.29 -12.51 7.72
CA VAL A 209 -7.13 -11.62 7.56
C VAL A 209 -7.35 -10.32 8.32
N ASN A 210 -6.33 -9.88 9.06
CA ASN A 210 -6.29 -8.56 9.68
C ASN A 210 -5.34 -7.65 8.89
N VAL A 211 -5.82 -6.50 8.43
CA VAL A 211 -4.98 -5.46 7.81
C VAL A 211 -5.06 -4.20 8.65
N ILE A 212 -3.92 -3.68 9.10
CA ILE A 212 -3.87 -2.57 10.05
C ILE A 212 -3.01 -1.46 9.47
N ALA A 213 -3.59 -0.29 9.21
CA ALA A 213 -2.88 0.91 8.82
C ALA A 213 -2.66 1.83 10.01
N LEU A 214 -1.40 2.13 10.35
CA LEU A 214 -0.99 3.08 11.37
C LEU A 214 -0.40 4.33 10.68
N VAL A 215 -1.22 5.37 10.59
CA VAL A 215 -1.00 6.57 9.78
C VAL A 215 -0.69 7.77 10.67
N GLY A 216 0.51 8.32 10.54
CA GLY A 216 0.94 9.54 11.23
C GLY A 216 1.02 9.42 12.75
N GLU A 217 1.08 8.20 13.28
CA GLU A 217 1.31 7.92 14.70
C GLU A 217 2.80 8.04 15.03
N ARG A 218 3.15 8.16 16.32
CA ARG A 218 4.56 8.22 16.73
C ARG A 218 5.18 6.82 16.69
N GLY A 219 6.47 6.72 16.35
CA GLY A 219 7.16 5.42 16.27
C GLY A 219 7.06 4.57 17.53
N ARG A 220 7.12 5.17 18.72
CA ARG A 220 6.91 4.45 19.99
C ARG A 220 5.50 3.89 20.14
N GLU A 221 4.48 4.64 19.70
CA GLU A 221 3.07 4.26 19.80
C GLU A 221 2.77 3.11 18.82
N VAL A 222 3.40 3.14 17.64
CA VAL A 222 3.37 2.03 16.67
C VAL A 222 3.97 0.76 17.28
N ARG A 223 5.18 0.86 17.85
CA ARG A 223 5.86 -0.28 18.47
C ARG A 223 5.04 -0.85 19.63
N GLU A 224 4.54 0.01 20.50
CA GLU A 224 3.66 -0.37 21.62
C GLU A 224 2.42 -1.13 21.12
N PHE A 225 1.76 -0.64 20.07
CA PHE A 225 0.61 -1.31 19.47
C PHE A 225 0.98 -2.71 18.94
N ILE A 226 2.06 -2.83 18.16
CA ILE A 226 2.46 -4.11 17.55
C ILE A 226 2.91 -5.13 18.61
N GLU A 227 3.65 -4.69 19.64
CA GLU A 227 4.23 -5.58 20.65
C GLU A 227 3.25 -5.92 21.79
N HIS A 228 2.38 -4.98 22.18
CA HIS A 228 1.53 -5.13 23.38
C HIS A 228 0.04 -5.19 23.08
N SER A 229 -0.43 -4.65 21.95
CA SER A 229 -1.85 -4.72 21.57
C SER A 229 -2.18 -5.89 20.65
N LEU A 230 -1.21 -6.45 19.93
CA LEU A 230 -1.39 -7.65 19.11
C LEU A 230 -0.74 -8.83 19.82
N SER A 231 -1.49 -9.90 20.07
CA SER A 231 -0.88 -11.16 20.56
C SER A 231 -0.03 -11.79 19.46
N PRO A 232 0.94 -12.68 19.78
CA PRO A 232 1.77 -13.33 18.77
C PRO A 232 0.98 -14.02 17.66
N GLU A 233 -0.13 -14.68 18.01
CA GLU A 233 -1.02 -15.39 17.08
C GLU A 233 -1.73 -14.40 16.16
N VAL A 234 -2.22 -13.30 16.73
CA VAL A 234 -2.92 -12.25 15.98
C VAL A 234 -1.94 -11.51 15.07
N ARG A 235 -0.72 -11.25 15.55
CA ARG A 235 0.34 -10.64 14.75
C ARG A 235 0.69 -11.53 13.56
N ALA A 236 0.80 -12.85 13.74
CA ALA A 236 1.11 -13.78 12.65
C ALA A 236 0.08 -13.76 11.52
N ARG A 237 -1.21 -13.54 11.83
CA ARG A 237 -2.28 -13.39 10.83
C ARG A 237 -2.58 -11.93 10.41
N SER A 238 -1.78 -10.97 10.89
CA SER A 238 -1.98 -9.55 10.60
C SER A 238 -0.94 -9.04 9.60
N ILE A 239 -1.34 -8.08 8.78
CA ILE A 239 -0.48 -7.32 7.89
C ILE A 239 -0.54 -5.87 8.35
N VAL A 240 0.59 -5.33 8.81
CA VAL A 240 0.63 -3.98 9.39
C VAL A 240 1.31 -3.03 8.43
N VAL A 241 0.64 -1.96 8.04
CA VAL A 241 1.18 -0.88 7.19
C VAL A 241 1.39 0.34 8.07
N VAL A 242 2.61 0.87 8.10
CA VAL A 242 3.00 1.96 8.98
C VAL A 242 3.56 3.11 8.17
N SER A 243 3.10 4.32 8.45
CA SER A 243 3.82 5.53 8.07
C SER A 243 3.75 6.51 9.24
N THR A 244 4.87 6.73 9.91
CA THR A 244 4.95 7.53 11.14
C THR A 244 4.83 9.02 10.86
N SER A 245 4.64 9.83 11.91
CA SER A 245 4.46 11.29 11.78
C SER A 245 5.63 12.05 11.14
N ASP A 246 6.83 11.49 11.20
CA ASP A 246 8.06 12.04 10.61
C ASP A 246 8.21 11.71 9.12
N ARG A 247 7.39 10.80 8.58
CA ARG A 247 7.41 10.45 7.16
C ARG A 247 6.71 11.52 6.30
N PRO A 248 7.13 11.65 5.01
CA PRO A 248 6.51 12.57 4.07
C PRO A 248 4.99 12.43 4.00
N ALA A 249 4.30 13.54 3.78
CA ALA A 249 2.83 13.55 3.76
C ALA A 249 2.24 12.57 2.73
N MET A 250 2.87 12.44 1.57
CA MET A 250 2.39 11.50 0.56
C MET A 250 2.56 10.04 0.99
N GLU A 251 3.64 9.69 1.68
CA GLU A 251 3.81 8.33 2.24
C GLU A 251 2.69 8.01 3.26
N ARG A 252 2.31 8.99 4.08
CA ARG A 252 1.17 8.86 5.02
C ARG A 252 -0.18 8.74 4.32
N VAL A 253 -0.36 9.34 3.14
CA VAL A 253 -1.56 9.13 2.32
C VAL A 253 -1.55 7.72 1.73
N LYS A 254 -0.40 7.28 1.18
CA LYS A 254 -0.26 5.97 0.55
C LYS A 254 -0.44 4.82 1.52
N SER A 255 -0.04 4.94 2.79
CA SER A 255 -0.19 3.84 3.76
C SER A 255 -1.64 3.35 3.91
N ALA A 256 -2.63 4.26 3.93
CA ALA A 256 -4.03 3.89 3.97
C ALA A 256 -4.49 3.22 2.66
N LEU A 257 -4.00 3.69 1.51
CA LEU A 257 -4.32 3.13 0.19
C LEU A 257 -3.69 1.75 -0.02
N VAL A 258 -2.45 1.56 0.42
CA VAL A 258 -1.73 0.28 0.44
C VAL A 258 -2.49 -0.72 1.31
N ALA A 259 -2.85 -0.35 2.54
CA ALA A 259 -3.63 -1.22 3.42
C ALA A 259 -5.00 -1.58 2.81
N THR A 260 -5.67 -0.64 2.16
CA THR A 260 -6.94 -0.89 1.47
C THR A 260 -6.77 -1.85 0.29
N ALA A 261 -5.74 -1.65 -0.53
CA ALA A 261 -5.43 -2.55 -1.66
C ALA A 261 -5.06 -3.97 -1.20
N ILE A 262 -4.37 -4.11 -0.06
CA ILE A 262 -4.12 -5.42 0.55
C ILE A 262 -5.44 -6.06 0.98
N ALA A 263 -6.34 -5.30 1.62
CA ALA A 263 -7.63 -5.81 2.04
C ALA A 263 -8.52 -6.24 0.86
N GLU A 264 -8.53 -5.46 -0.23
CA GLU A 264 -9.23 -5.80 -1.47
C GLU A 264 -8.69 -7.09 -2.08
N HIS A 265 -7.37 -7.26 -2.17
CA HIS A 265 -6.77 -8.48 -2.70
C HIS A 265 -7.26 -9.74 -1.97
N PHE A 266 -7.25 -9.73 -0.63
CA PHE A 266 -7.72 -10.89 0.15
C PHE A 266 -9.24 -11.04 0.12
N ARG A 267 -10.00 -9.95 0.06
CA ARG A 267 -11.46 -9.98 -0.15
C ARG A 267 -11.80 -10.66 -1.49
N ASP A 268 -11.08 -10.31 -2.55
CA ASP A 268 -11.29 -10.85 -3.89
C ASP A 268 -10.86 -12.32 -3.97
N ALA A 269 -9.93 -12.75 -3.11
CA ALA A 269 -9.62 -14.15 -2.82
C ALA A 269 -10.64 -14.85 -1.90
N GLY A 270 -11.79 -14.22 -1.61
CA GLY A 270 -12.89 -14.78 -0.83
C GLY A 270 -12.70 -14.75 0.69
N LYS A 271 -11.68 -14.05 1.20
CA LYS A 271 -11.42 -13.95 2.65
C LYS A 271 -12.27 -12.86 3.29
N ARG A 272 -12.69 -13.07 4.55
CA ARG A 272 -13.23 -12.01 5.41
C ARG A 272 -12.08 -11.21 5.99
N VAL A 273 -12.01 -9.94 5.61
CA VAL A 273 -10.91 -9.06 6.02
C VAL A 273 -11.40 -8.04 7.04
N LEU A 274 -10.66 -7.88 8.13
CA LEU A 274 -10.79 -6.74 9.03
C LEU A 274 -9.74 -5.69 8.66
N LEU A 275 -10.18 -4.56 8.10
CA LEU A 275 -9.32 -3.40 7.84
C LEU A 275 -9.47 -2.38 8.98
N LEU A 276 -8.40 -2.13 9.71
CA LEU A 276 -8.31 -1.09 10.73
C LEU A 276 -7.45 0.06 10.22
N VAL A 277 -7.99 1.28 10.18
CA VAL A 277 -7.24 2.49 9.77
C VAL A 277 -7.16 3.46 10.93
N ASP A 278 -5.96 3.58 11.50
CA ASP A 278 -5.67 4.50 12.59
C ASP A 278 -4.63 5.55 12.15
N SER A 279 -5.03 6.73 11.67
CA SER A 279 -6.42 7.21 11.59
C SER A 279 -6.75 7.96 10.31
N LEU A 280 -8.04 7.97 9.99
CA LEU A 280 -8.60 8.83 8.93
C LEU A 280 -8.33 10.32 9.18
N THR A 281 -8.24 10.75 10.44
CA THR A 281 -7.86 12.13 10.79
C THR A 281 -6.43 12.44 10.34
N ARG A 282 -5.49 11.52 10.53
CA ARG A 282 -4.09 11.69 10.12
C ARG A 282 -3.93 11.59 8.61
N PHE A 283 -4.65 10.68 7.97
CA PHE A 283 -4.76 10.59 6.52
C PHE A 283 -5.27 11.90 5.90
N ALA A 284 -6.40 12.43 6.39
CA ALA A 284 -6.96 13.69 5.88
C ALA A 284 -6.01 14.87 6.10
N ARG A 285 -5.32 14.94 7.23
CA ARG A 285 -4.29 15.96 7.49
C ARG A 285 -3.10 15.86 6.54
N ALA A 286 -2.68 14.64 6.21
CA ALA A 286 -1.61 14.40 5.23
C ALA A 286 -2.06 14.83 3.83
N GLN A 287 -3.27 14.46 3.41
CA GLN A 287 -3.84 14.92 2.13
C GLN A 287 -3.96 16.45 2.07
N ARG A 288 -4.33 17.09 3.18
CA ARG A 288 -4.36 18.56 3.28
C ARG A 288 -3.00 19.18 3.03
N GLU A 289 -1.95 18.61 3.63
CA GLU A 289 -0.57 19.08 3.46
C GLU A 289 -0.14 18.98 1.99
N VAL A 290 -0.41 17.85 1.33
CA VAL A 290 -0.14 17.65 -0.11
C VAL A 290 -0.91 18.66 -0.97
N GLY A 291 -2.22 18.82 -0.74
CA GLY A 291 -3.05 19.73 -1.54
C GLY A 291 -2.65 21.19 -1.40
N LEU A 292 -2.38 21.65 -0.17
CA LEU A 292 -1.90 23.02 0.07
C LEU A 292 -0.54 23.27 -0.57
N ALA A 293 0.38 22.32 -0.47
CA ALA A 293 1.70 22.44 -1.10
C ALA A 293 1.59 22.47 -2.63
N SER A 294 0.63 21.74 -3.20
CA SER A 294 0.31 21.74 -4.64
C SER A 294 -0.39 23.02 -5.12
N GLY A 295 -0.68 23.97 -4.23
CA GLY A 295 -1.30 25.25 -4.54
C GLY A 295 -2.83 25.22 -4.53
N GLU A 296 -3.48 24.17 -4.03
CA GLU A 296 -4.94 24.18 -3.87
C GLU A 296 -5.38 25.21 -2.82
N PRO A 297 -6.45 25.97 -3.08
CA PRO A 297 -6.95 26.93 -2.11
C PRO A 297 -7.55 26.21 -0.88
N PRO A 298 -7.31 26.71 0.35
CA PRO A 298 -7.99 26.20 1.52
C PRO A 298 -9.49 26.56 1.44
N THR A 299 -10.36 25.57 1.62
CA THR A 299 -11.81 25.80 1.69
C THR A 299 -12.30 25.71 3.13
N ARG A 300 -13.20 24.77 3.45
CA ARG A 300 -13.76 24.59 4.79
C ARG A 300 -12.70 24.10 5.77
N ARG A 301 -12.59 24.75 6.93
CA ARG A 301 -11.66 24.39 8.03
C ARG A 301 -10.22 24.23 7.56
N SER A 302 -9.84 25.00 6.52
CA SER A 302 -8.51 24.97 5.88
C SER A 302 -8.15 23.66 5.17
N PHE A 303 -9.13 22.82 4.84
CA PHE A 303 -8.93 21.64 4.00
C PHE A 303 -9.12 21.98 2.51
N PRO A 304 -8.21 21.53 1.62
CA PRO A 304 -8.39 21.58 0.18
C PRO A 304 -9.57 20.71 -0.29
N PRO A 305 -10.18 21.03 -1.46
CA PRO A 305 -11.21 20.20 -2.07
C PRO A 305 -10.78 18.75 -2.27
N SER A 306 -9.51 18.51 -2.64
CA SER A 306 -8.99 17.14 -2.84
C SER A 306 -9.12 16.25 -1.62
N THR A 307 -9.03 16.82 -0.40
CA THR A 307 -9.20 16.03 0.84
C THR A 307 -10.62 15.47 0.96
N PHE A 308 -11.63 16.25 0.58
CA PHE A 308 -13.01 15.79 0.61
C PHE A 308 -13.35 14.83 -0.53
N ALA A 309 -12.61 14.88 -1.64
CA ALA A 309 -12.77 13.94 -2.74
C ALA A 309 -12.13 12.58 -2.46
N VAL A 310 -10.97 12.55 -1.81
CA VAL A 310 -10.23 11.28 -1.57
C VAL A 310 -10.84 10.44 -0.45
N LEU A 311 -11.42 11.07 0.58
CA LEU A 311 -12.00 10.35 1.72
C LEU A 311 -13.12 9.38 1.31
N PRO A 312 -14.15 9.80 0.55
CA PRO A 312 -15.16 8.87 0.03
C PRO A 312 -14.55 7.78 -0.85
N ARG A 313 -13.58 8.11 -1.73
CA ARG A 313 -12.93 7.10 -2.58
C ARG A 313 -12.22 6.04 -1.76
N LEU A 314 -11.59 6.39 -0.65
CA LEU A 314 -10.97 5.44 0.27
C LEU A 314 -12.03 4.59 1.00
N LEU A 315 -13.11 5.22 1.48
CA LEU A 315 -14.12 4.55 2.31
C LEU A 315 -15.13 3.71 1.51
N GLU A 316 -15.25 3.95 0.20
CA GLU A 316 -16.14 3.20 -0.68
C GLU A 316 -15.50 1.95 -1.30
N ARG A 317 -14.22 1.71 -1.02
CA ARG A 317 -13.45 0.55 -1.50
C ARG A 317 -13.70 -0.72 -0.68
#